data_AF-A0AAU9RYH3-F1
#
_entry.id   AF-A0AAU9RYH3-F1
#
_cell.length_a   1.000
_cell.length_b   1.000
_cell.length_c   1.000
_cell.angle_alpha   90.00
_cell.angle_beta   90.00
_cell.angle_gamma   90.00
#
_symmetry.space_group_name_H-M   'P 1'
#
loop_
_entity.id
_entity.type
_entity.pdbx_description
1 polymer ?
#
loop_
_entity_poly.entity_id
_entity_poly.type
_entity_poly.pdbx_seq_one_letter_code
_entity_poly.pdbx_strand_id
1 'polypeptide(L)'
;MSGTRQPTWKERENNKRRERKRRAIAAKIYAGLRMYGNYKLPKHCDNNEVLKALCREAGWIVEEDGTTYRKVTADSPEFSLN
;
A
#
# COMPACT_ATOMS: atom_id res chain seq x y z
N MET A 1 -13.90 25.95 -18.03
CA MET A 1 -13.31 25.80 -16.69
C MET A 1 -14.35 25.14 -15.78
N SER A 2 -14.17 23.86 -15.44
CA SER A 2 -15.13 23.15 -14.57
C SER A 2 -14.97 23.67 -13.13
N GLY A 3 -15.90 24.50 -12.68
CA GLY A 3 -15.94 24.97 -11.30
C GLY A 3 -16.23 23.79 -10.38
N THR A 4 -15.29 23.43 -9.51
CA THR A 4 -15.48 22.40 -8.50
C THR A 4 -16.58 22.86 -7.54
N ARG A 5 -17.75 22.21 -7.62
CA ARG A 5 -18.86 22.48 -6.71
C ARG A 5 -18.38 22.28 -5.28
N GLN A 6 -18.65 23.25 -4.42
CA GLN A 6 -18.31 23.14 -3.00
C GLN A 6 -19.12 21.98 -2.39
N PRO A 7 -18.47 21.00 -1.74
CA PRO A 7 -19.17 19.86 -1.18
C PRO A 7 -20.03 20.32 0.01
N THR A 8 -21.26 19.83 0.03
CA THR A 8 -22.21 20.03 1.12
C THR A 8 -21.71 19.42 2.43
N TRP A 9 -22.26 19.86 3.56
CA TRP A 9 -21.94 19.28 4.87
C TRP A 9 -22.14 17.77 4.93
N LYS A 10 -23.25 17.27 4.35
CA LYS A 10 -23.56 15.84 4.28
C LYS A 10 -22.54 15.07 3.43
N GLU A 11 -22.09 15.63 2.30
CA GLU A 11 -21.04 15.02 1.47
C GLU A 11 -19.69 14.97 2.20
N ARG A 12 -19.31 16.05 2.90
CA ARG A 12 -18.09 16.08 3.72
C ARG A 12 -18.12 15.03 4.82
N GLU A 13 -19.26 14.90 5.52
CA GLU A 13 -19.42 13.91 6.58
C GLU A 13 -19.37 12.48 6.04
N ASN A 14 -20.02 12.23 4.91
CA ASN A 14 -19.94 10.94 4.23
C ASN A 14 -18.51 10.61 3.80
N ASN A 15 -17.75 11.57 3.28
CA ASN A 15 -16.34 11.38 2.94
C ASN A 15 -15.50 11.09 4.18
N LYS A 16 -15.71 11.80 5.30
CA LYS A 16 -15.04 11.53 6.58
C LYS A 16 -15.33 10.10 7.06
N ARG A 17 -16.59 9.66 7.00
CA ARG A 17 -16.99 8.30 7.40
C ARG A 17 -16.36 7.24 6.50
N ARG A 18 -16.38 7.45 5.18
CA ARG A 18 -15.72 6.55 4.21
C ARG A 18 -14.23 6.44 4.49
N GLU A 19 -13.58 7.58 4.74
CA GLU A 19 -12.15 7.62 5.01
C GLU A 19 -11.79 6.94 6.34
N ARG A 20 -12.59 7.12 7.40
CA ARG A 20 -12.42 6.36 8.65
C ARG A 20 -12.56 4.86 8.42
N LYS A 21 -13.59 4.42 7.68
CA LYS A 21 -13.78 2.99 7.35
C LYS A 21 -12.61 2.45 6.54
N ARG A 22 -12.13 3.19 5.53
CA ARG A 22 -10.96 2.83 4.71
C ARG A 22 -9.72 2.66 5.59
N ARG A 23 -9.44 3.62 6.48
CA ARG A 23 -8.31 3.57 7.42
C ARG A 23 -8.42 2.42 8.41
N ALA A 24 -9.62 2.14 8.93
CA ALA A 24 -9.84 1.02 9.84
C ALA A 24 -9.55 -0.34 9.17
N ILE A 25 -9.92 -0.49 7.90
CA ILE A 25 -9.62 -1.71 7.14
C ILE A 25 -8.11 -1.84 6.90
N ALA A 26 -7.45 -0.77 6.45
CA ALA A 26 -6.00 -0.76 6.24
C ALA A 26 -5.25 -1.11 7.54
N ALA A 27 -5.67 -0.56 8.68
CA ALA A 27 -5.07 -0.86 9.98
C ALA A 27 -5.19 -2.36 10.33
N LYS A 28 -6.34 -2.99 10.05
CA LYS A 28 -6.51 -4.44 10.26
C LYS A 28 -5.60 -5.27 9.36
N ILE A 29 -5.44 -4.88 8.10
CA ILE A 29 -4.54 -5.56 7.14
C ILE A 29 -3.09 -5.46 7.61
N TYR A 30 -2.61 -4.25 7.93
CA TYR A 30 -1.24 -4.05 8.41
C TYR A 30 -0.97 -4.75 9.74
N ALA A 31 -1.95 -4.79 10.65
CA ALA A 31 -1.82 -5.56 11.89
C ALA A 31 -1.63 -7.06 11.62
N GLY A 32 -2.44 -7.63 10.72
CA GLY A 32 -2.31 -9.03 10.30
C GLY A 32 -0.94 -9.33 9.66
N LEU A 33 -0.49 -8.49 8.72
CA LEU A 33 0.82 -8.65 8.08
C LEU A 33 1.97 -8.57 9.08
N ARG A 34 1.90 -7.68 10.07
CA ARG A 34 2.92 -7.60 11.14
C ARG A 34 2.95 -8.85 12.01
N MET A 35 1.79 -9.41 12.33
CA MET A 35 1.69 -10.57 13.21
C MET A 35 2.09 -11.87 12.51
N TYR A 36 1.72 -12.01 11.23
CA TYR A 36 1.79 -13.31 10.53
C TYR A 36 2.74 -13.32 9.32
N GLY A 37 3.21 -12.16 8.84
CA GLY A 37 4.09 -12.07 7.66
C GLY A 37 5.54 -12.48 7.91
N ASN A 38 5.91 -12.79 9.17
CA ASN A 38 7.25 -13.24 9.57
C ASN A 38 8.40 -12.33 9.08
N TYR A 39 8.11 -11.04 8.90
CA TYR A 39 9.08 -10.05 8.45
C TYR A 39 10.06 -9.71 9.58
N LYS A 40 11.35 -9.59 9.24
CA LYS A 40 12.40 -9.11 10.16
C LYS A 40 12.32 -7.58 10.28
N LEU A 41 11.26 -7.08 10.89
CA LEU A 41 11.02 -5.65 11.08
C LEU A 41 11.45 -5.19 12.49
N PRO A 42 11.84 -3.92 12.66
CA PRO A 42 12.06 -3.33 13.97
C PRO A 42 10.82 -3.45 14.87
N LYS A 43 11.04 -3.53 16.20
CA LYS A 43 9.96 -3.62 17.20
C LYS A 43 8.92 -2.49 17.07
N HIS A 44 9.36 -1.31 16.65
CA HIS A 44 8.52 -0.13 16.47
C HIS A 44 8.34 0.25 14.99
N CYS A 45 8.15 -0.74 14.11
CA CYS A 45 7.96 -0.48 12.70
C CYS A 45 6.68 0.32 12.39
N ASP A 46 6.70 1.12 11.33
CA ASP A 46 5.52 1.81 10.80
C ASP A 46 4.84 0.99 9.68
N ASN A 47 3.73 1.48 9.12
CA ASN A 47 3.03 0.74 8.06
C ASN A 47 3.79 0.74 6.72
N ASN A 48 4.63 1.74 6.48
CA ASN A 48 5.42 1.82 5.26
C ASN A 48 6.52 0.75 5.28
N GLU A 49 7.16 0.51 6.42
CA GLU A 49 8.16 -0.57 6.57
C GLU A 49 7.55 -1.95 6.29
N VAL A 50 6.33 -2.20 6.77
CA VAL A 50 5.58 -3.43 6.47
C VAL A 50 5.28 -3.53 4.98
N LEU A 51 4.85 -2.43 4.35
CA LEU A 51 4.56 -2.40 2.92
C LEU A 51 5.83 -2.65 2.09
N LYS A 52 6.95 -2.03 2.46
CA LYS A 52 8.25 -2.25 1.81
C LYS A 52 8.68 -3.72 1.92
N ALA A 53 8.50 -4.35 3.08
CA ALA A 53 8.80 -5.78 3.26
C ALA A 53 7.93 -6.67 2.38
N LEU A 54 6.62 -6.41 2.33
CA LEU A 54 5.67 -7.12 1.47
C LEU A 54 6.05 -6.99 -0.02
N CYS A 55 6.41 -5.79 -0.47
CA CYS A 55 6.83 -5.57 -1.86
C CYS A 55 8.08 -6.37 -2.21
N ARG A 56 9.09 -6.42 -1.32
CA ARG A 56 10.30 -7.23 -1.53
C ARG A 56 9.99 -8.73 -1.58
N GLU A 57 9.11 -9.21 -0.70
CA GLU A 57 8.63 -10.60 -0.71
C GLU A 57 7.93 -10.94 -2.03
N ALA A 58 7.13 -10.02 -2.56
CA ALA A 58 6.44 -10.17 -3.84
C ALA A 58 7.36 -10.00 -5.08
N GLY A 59 8.69 -9.90 -4.89
CA GLY A 59 9.67 -9.81 -5.97
C GLY A 59 9.83 -8.41 -6.57
N TRP A 60 9.32 -7.36 -5.92
CA TRP A 60 9.54 -5.98 -6.32
C TRP A 60 10.84 -5.44 -5.73
N ILE A 61 11.51 -4.58 -6.49
CA ILE A 61 12.62 -3.78 -5.97
C ILE A 61 12.01 -2.54 -5.31
N VAL A 62 12.51 -2.22 -4.12
CA VAL A 62 12.04 -1.13 -3.29
C VAL A 62 13.25 -0.33 -2.83
N GLU A 63 13.34 0.90 -3.30
CA GLU A 63 14.42 1.83 -2.95
C GLU A 63 14.19 2.51 -1.59
N GLU A 64 15.21 3.20 -1.09
CA GLU A 64 15.16 3.85 0.23
C GLU A 64 14.11 4.97 0.27
N ASP A 65 13.98 5.72 -0.81
CA ASP A 65 12.99 6.79 -1.00
C ASP A 65 11.53 6.28 -1.11
N GLY A 66 11.35 4.96 -1.28
CA GLY A 66 10.06 4.31 -1.44
C GLY A 66 9.63 4.09 -2.90
N THR A 67 10.48 4.40 -3.87
CA THR A 67 10.25 4.07 -5.28
C THR A 67 10.25 2.54 -5.44
N THR A 68 9.25 2.00 -6.15
CA THR A 68 9.09 0.56 -6.37
C THR A 68 8.93 0.22 -7.84
N TYR A 69 9.66 -0.79 -8.32
CA TYR A 69 9.55 -1.30 -9.68
C TYR A 69 9.70 -2.82 -9.72
N ARG A 70 9.13 -3.43 -10.77
CA ARG A 70 9.18 -4.88 -10.94
C ARG A 70 10.59 -5.28 -11.34
N LYS A 71 11.18 -6.24 -10.64
CA LYS A 71 12.42 -6.88 -11.09
C LYS A 71 12.08 -7.69 -12.34
N VAL A 72 12.64 -7.30 -13.48
CA VAL A 72 12.57 -8.13 -14.69
C VAL A 72 13.48 -9.33 -14.46
N THR A 73 12.88 -10.48 -14.18
CA THR A 73 13.58 -11.77 -14.16
C THR A 73 13.45 -12.42 -15.53
N ALA A 74 14.47 -13.18 -15.96
CA ALA A 74 14.47 -13.86 -17.26
C ALA A 74 13.27 -14.82 -17.43
N ASP A 75 12.70 -15.31 -16.32
CA ASP A 75 11.55 -16.22 -16.30
C ASP A 75 10.19 -15.49 -16.28
N SER A 76 10.16 -14.16 -16.41
CA SER A 76 8.90 -13.41 -16.46
C SER A 76 8.16 -13.71 -17.77
N PRO A 77 6.88 -14.14 -17.72
CA PRO A 77 6.12 -14.52 -18.91
C PRO A 77 5.87 -13.36 -19.89
N GLU A 78 6.11 -12.11 -19.46
CA GLU A 78 6.08 -10.91 -20.32
C GLU A 78 7.27 -10.86 -21.31
N PHE A 79 8.34 -11.61 -21.09
CA PHE A 79 9.49 -11.73 -22.01
C PHE A 79 9.48 -13.01 -22.86
N SER A 80 8.57 -13.96 -22.59
CA SER A 80 8.47 -15.23 -23.32
C SER A 80 7.71 -15.12 -24.66
N LEU A 81 7.32 -13.91 -25.05
CA LEU A 81 6.69 -13.59 -26.33
C LEU A 81 7.64 -12.68 -27.13
N ASN A 82 8.72 -13.26 -27.66
CA ASN A 82 9.45 -12.82 -28.85
C ASN A 82 10.18 -14.01 -29.44
#